data_AF-A0A3S1QTD8-F1
#
_entry.id   AF-A0A3S1QTD8-F1
#
_cell.length_a   1.000
_cell.length_b   1.000
_cell.length_c   1.000
_cell.angle_alpha   90.00
_cell.angle_beta   90.00
_cell.angle_gamma   90.00
#
_symmetry.space_group_name_H-M   'P 1'
#
loop_
_entity.id
_entity.type
_entity.pdbx_description
1 polymer ?
#
loop_
_entity_poly.entity_id
_entity_poly.type
_entity_poly.pdbx_seq_one_letter_code
_entity_poly.pdbx_strand_id
1 'polypeptide(L)'
;AYPETLSLRIRWRGGALDLQTLFPAEYLWLPTAAAVATALELGVPPEKVAARVATFQPLINRCQVLVTDGGPHFLVDTAKAPWHSINLAIDMVAKAKVAGKRIVLGQISDYAGSTRKYRDAYNAAREVVGQIIYVGDNAHRSGADQADRDGGRFVELRTLKQVSDHIKRTAVPGELILLKSSSNLHLERIALAWTHDVKCWVPVCGKRSGCQGCGLFEVPFEEHRAHVRKRRRARLWQWLRRLLWLTGGDEALRRRS
;
A
#
# COMPACT_ATOMS: atom_id res chain seq x y z
N ALA A 1 19.37 1.74 8.49
CA ALA A 1 18.84 0.63 7.68
C ALA A 1 17.51 1.07 7.08
N TYR A 2 17.14 0.54 5.93
CA TYR A 2 15.98 1.01 5.18
C TYR A 2 14.66 0.31 5.61
N PRO A 3 13.52 1.05 5.66
CA PRO A 3 13.47 2.51 5.63
C PRO A 3 13.91 3.10 6.96
N GLU A 4 14.71 4.17 6.89
CA GLU A 4 14.90 5.09 8.01
C GLU A 4 13.57 5.81 8.20
N THR A 5 12.98 5.72 9.39
CA THR A 5 11.66 6.28 9.64
C THR A 5 11.75 7.73 10.10
N LEU A 6 10.69 8.48 9.82
CA LEU A 6 10.59 9.89 10.14
C LEU A 6 10.73 10.11 11.65
N SER A 7 11.68 10.97 12.02
CA SER A 7 11.85 11.54 13.34
C SER A 7 11.59 13.05 13.28
N LEU A 8 10.96 13.62 14.31
CA LEU A 8 10.69 15.05 14.36
C LEU A 8 10.70 15.58 15.80
N ARG A 9 11.16 16.82 15.97
CA ARG A 9 11.05 17.57 17.23
C ARG A 9 9.97 18.63 17.08
N ILE A 10 8.93 18.56 17.89
CA ILE A 10 7.84 19.55 17.91
C ILE A 10 8.04 20.46 19.12
N ARG A 11 7.95 21.78 18.91
CA ARG A 11 7.98 22.79 19.96
C ARG A 11 6.60 23.44 20.06
N TRP A 12 6.05 23.55 21.27
CA TRP A 12 4.78 24.22 21.56
C TRP A 12 4.86 24.95 22.91
N ARG A 13 3.76 25.55 23.37
CA ARG A 13 3.70 26.31 24.64
C ARG A 13 4.11 25.50 25.87
N GLY A 14 3.88 24.19 25.86
CA GLY A 14 4.23 23.28 26.96
C GLY A 14 5.64 22.69 26.89
N GLY A 15 6.47 23.09 25.92
CA GLY A 15 7.86 22.65 25.81
C GLY A 15 8.22 22.06 24.43
N ALA A 16 9.05 21.03 24.44
CA ALA A 16 9.48 20.31 23.25
C ALA A 16 9.28 18.81 23.41
N LEU A 17 8.87 18.14 22.33
CA LEU A 17 8.61 16.71 22.27
C LEU A 17 9.36 16.11 21.09
N ASP A 18 10.25 15.17 21.37
CA ASP A 18 10.92 14.36 20.37
C ASP A 18 10.05 13.16 20.02
N LEU A 19 9.83 12.96 18.72
CA LEU A 19 8.97 11.91 18.19
C LEU A 19 9.75 11.01 17.26
N GLN A 20 9.53 9.71 17.46
CA GLN A 20 9.90 8.65 16.55
C GLN A 20 8.61 8.11 15.92
N THR A 21 8.59 7.93 14.62
CA THR A 21 7.42 7.38 13.91
C THR A 21 7.78 6.10 13.17
N LEU A 22 6.77 5.42 12.63
CA LEU A 22 6.96 4.30 11.70
C LEU A 22 6.74 4.71 10.23
N PHE A 23 6.69 6.02 9.96
CA PHE A 23 6.45 6.53 8.62
C PHE A 23 7.75 6.58 7.81
N PRO A 24 7.80 5.97 6.61
CA PRO A 24 9.04 5.87 5.83
C PRO A 24 9.34 7.14 4.99
N ALA A 25 8.47 8.15 5.05
CA ALA A 25 8.53 9.32 4.18
C ALA A 25 8.62 10.61 4.98
N GLU A 26 9.61 11.44 4.66
CA GLU A 26 9.84 12.73 5.30
C GLU A 26 8.65 13.68 5.14
N TYR A 27 8.01 13.72 3.96
CA TYR A 27 6.87 14.59 3.69
C TYR A 27 5.62 14.30 4.56
N LEU A 28 5.62 13.19 5.31
CA LEU A 28 4.60 12.89 6.31
C LEU A 28 4.81 13.68 7.62
N TRP A 29 5.85 14.52 7.74
CA TRP A 29 6.05 15.41 8.89
C TRP A 29 4.88 16.34 9.12
N LEU A 30 4.30 16.93 8.06
CA LEU A 30 3.23 17.91 8.19
C LEU A 30 1.94 17.31 8.79
N PRO A 31 1.38 16.21 8.26
CA PRO A 31 0.22 15.57 8.90
C PRO A 31 0.53 15.03 10.29
N THR A 32 1.76 14.56 10.55
CA THR A 32 2.17 14.12 11.88
C THR A 32 2.19 15.28 12.88
N ALA A 33 2.81 16.40 12.51
CA ALA A 33 2.89 17.59 13.34
C ALA A 33 1.50 18.19 13.61
N ALA A 34 0.62 18.22 12.60
CA ALA A 34 -0.77 18.66 12.77
C ALA A 34 -1.52 17.79 13.79
N ALA A 35 -1.45 16.46 13.66
CA ALA A 35 -2.13 15.54 14.58
C ALA A 35 -1.60 15.65 16.02
N VAL A 36 -0.28 15.78 16.18
CA VAL A 36 0.36 15.94 17.50
C VAL A 36 0.01 17.28 18.12
N ALA A 37 0.11 18.38 17.37
CA ALA A 37 -0.25 19.70 17.86
C ALA A 37 -1.72 19.72 18.32
N THR A 38 -2.64 19.14 17.54
CA THR A 38 -4.04 19.01 17.94
C THR A 38 -4.21 18.21 19.24
N ALA A 39 -3.54 17.06 19.37
CA ALA A 39 -3.64 16.26 20.59
C ALA A 39 -3.12 17.01 21.84
N LEU A 40 -2.01 17.72 21.71
CA LEU A 40 -1.42 18.52 22.79
C LEU A 40 -2.32 19.69 23.19
N GLU A 41 -2.89 20.42 22.23
CA GLU A 41 -3.82 21.53 22.49
C GLU A 41 -5.15 21.05 23.11
N LEU A 42 -5.56 19.80 22.84
CA LEU A 42 -6.71 19.15 23.48
C LEU A 42 -6.38 18.58 24.87
N GLY A 43 -5.18 18.81 25.39
CA GLY A 43 -4.78 18.39 26.74
C GLY A 43 -4.39 16.93 26.87
N VAL A 44 -4.10 16.22 25.77
CA VAL A 44 -3.56 14.86 25.86
C VAL A 44 -2.12 14.93 26.40
N PRO A 45 -1.76 14.14 27.44
CA PRO A 45 -0.41 14.18 28.00
C PRO A 45 0.69 13.88 26.96
N PRO A 46 1.80 14.65 26.92
CA PRO A 46 2.83 14.52 25.89
C PRO A 46 3.44 13.11 25.75
N GLU A 47 3.65 12.42 26.87
CA GLU A 47 4.17 11.05 26.92
C GLU A 47 3.21 10.06 26.25
N LYS A 48 1.90 10.27 26.40
CA LYS A 48 0.87 9.47 25.73
C LYS A 48 0.86 9.76 24.23
N VAL A 49 1.04 11.01 23.83
CA VAL A 49 1.15 11.38 22.40
C VAL A 49 2.37 10.70 21.77
N ALA A 50 3.55 10.82 22.37
CA ALA A 50 4.77 10.20 21.89
C ALA A 50 4.64 8.66 21.78
N ALA A 51 4.12 8.01 22.82
CA ALA A 51 3.90 6.57 22.83
C ALA A 51 2.95 6.09 21.71
N ARG A 52 1.89 6.86 21.41
CA ARG A 52 0.95 6.51 20.33
C ARG A 52 1.55 6.76 18.95
N VAL A 53 2.28 7.85 18.77
CA VAL A 53 2.97 8.16 17.51
C VAL A 53 4.02 7.09 17.18
N ALA A 54 4.78 6.64 18.18
CA ALA A 54 5.83 5.62 18.01
C ALA A 54 5.32 4.25 17.54
N THR A 55 4.02 3.97 17.68
CA THR A 55 3.41 2.68 17.33
C THR A 55 2.41 2.77 16.16
N PHE A 56 2.12 3.98 15.70
CA PHE A 56 1.14 4.19 14.64
C PHE A 56 1.69 3.76 13.28
N GLN A 57 1.06 2.76 12.68
CA GLN A 57 1.42 2.25 11.36
C GLN A 57 0.89 3.15 10.24
N PRO A 58 1.61 3.29 9.10
CA PRO A 58 1.03 3.87 7.89
C PRO A 58 -0.29 3.19 7.53
N LEU A 59 -1.24 3.97 7.02
CA LEU A 59 -2.51 3.42 6.54
C LEU A 59 -2.26 2.47 5.37
N ILE A 60 -3.11 1.44 5.25
CA ILE A 60 -3.07 0.50 4.12
C ILE A 60 -3.05 1.29 2.80
N ASN A 61 -2.13 0.91 1.91
CA ASN A 61 -1.90 1.55 0.62
C ASN A 61 -1.45 3.03 0.66
N ARG A 62 -1.00 3.56 1.81
CA ARG A 62 -0.41 4.90 1.93
C ARG A 62 0.97 4.83 2.57
N CYS A 63 1.99 4.70 1.73
CA CYS A 63 3.38 4.52 2.17
C CYS A 63 3.53 3.35 3.14
N GLN A 64 2.74 2.29 2.94
CA GLN A 64 2.79 1.10 3.75
C GLN A 64 4.06 0.32 3.41
N VAL A 65 4.84 -0.05 4.42
CA VAL A 65 6.03 -0.88 4.26
C VAL A 65 5.61 -2.35 4.37
N LEU A 66 5.95 -3.16 3.37
CA LEU A 66 5.82 -4.61 3.44
C LEU A 66 7.20 -5.24 3.22
N VAL A 67 7.72 -5.86 4.27
CA VAL A 67 8.95 -6.66 4.22
C VAL A 67 8.55 -8.09 3.91
N THR A 68 9.20 -8.71 2.93
CA THR A 68 8.97 -10.11 2.56
C THR A 68 10.17 -10.95 2.99
N ASP A 69 9.92 -12.20 3.37
CA ASP A 69 10.98 -13.11 3.76
C ASP A 69 11.74 -13.60 2.52
N GLY A 70 13.05 -13.41 2.50
CA GLY A 70 13.92 -13.75 1.37
C GLY A 70 13.62 -13.02 0.05
N GLY A 71 12.77 -11.97 0.05
CA GLY A 71 12.33 -11.27 -1.15
C GLY A 71 12.55 -9.75 -1.11
N PRO A 72 11.92 -8.98 -2.00
CA PRO A 72 12.01 -7.53 -2.01
C PRO A 72 11.21 -6.90 -0.87
N HIS A 73 11.56 -5.66 -0.51
CA HIS A 73 10.75 -4.81 0.34
C HIS A 73 9.85 -3.92 -0.53
N PHE A 74 8.59 -3.80 -0.17
CA PHE A 74 7.65 -2.94 -0.88
C PHE A 74 7.32 -1.67 -0.10
N LEU A 75 7.30 -0.54 -0.81
CA LEU A 75 6.53 0.64 -0.42
C LEU A 75 5.23 0.65 -1.19
N VAL A 76 4.12 0.40 -0.52
CA VAL A 76 2.79 0.35 -1.12
C VAL A 76 2.12 1.71 -0.95
N ASP A 77 2.07 2.50 -2.02
CA ASP A 77 1.44 3.83 -2.06
C ASP A 77 0.44 3.93 -3.23
N THR A 78 -0.60 3.10 -3.15
CA THR A 78 -1.56 2.83 -4.22
C THR A 78 -2.96 3.42 -3.95
N ALA A 79 -3.12 4.18 -2.86
CA ALA A 79 -4.42 4.80 -2.54
C ALA A 79 -4.82 5.90 -3.54
N LYS A 80 -3.86 6.68 -4.02
CA LYS A 80 -4.02 7.74 -5.02
C LYS A 80 -2.66 8.06 -5.63
N ALA A 81 -2.59 8.63 -6.83
CA ALA A 81 -1.33 9.14 -7.37
C ALA A 81 -1.50 10.54 -8.01
N PRO A 82 -1.85 11.58 -7.23
CA PRO A 82 -1.88 12.94 -7.74
C PRO A 82 -0.53 13.32 -8.34
N TRP A 83 -0.54 14.06 -9.46
CA TRP A 83 0.69 14.50 -10.12
C TRP A 83 1.73 15.11 -9.17
N HIS A 84 1.29 16.01 -8.28
CA HIS A 84 2.17 16.70 -7.33
C HIS A 84 2.84 15.76 -6.30
N SER A 85 2.30 14.55 -6.09
CA SER A 85 2.85 13.58 -5.13
C SER A 85 3.87 12.62 -5.72
N ILE A 86 4.00 12.56 -7.05
CA ILE A 86 4.89 11.60 -7.72
C ILE A 86 6.35 11.87 -7.33
N ASN A 87 6.78 13.12 -7.40
CA ASN A 87 8.16 13.50 -7.05
C ASN A 87 8.46 13.28 -5.55
N LEU A 88 7.46 13.44 -4.67
CA LEU A 88 7.62 13.14 -3.25
C LEU A 88 7.89 11.64 -3.01
N ALA A 89 7.19 10.77 -3.74
CA ALA A 89 7.40 9.33 -3.64
C ALA A 89 8.74 8.89 -4.26
N ILE A 90 9.17 9.53 -5.36
CA ILE A 90 10.49 9.30 -5.95
C ILE A 90 11.61 9.75 -5.00
N ASP A 91 11.48 10.92 -4.37
CA ASP A 91 12.46 11.43 -3.38
C ASP A 91 12.59 10.49 -2.17
N MET A 92 11.47 9.94 -1.68
CA MET A 92 11.48 8.90 -0.64
C MET A 92 12.31 7.67 -1.06
N VAL A 93 12.19 7.21 -2.31
CA VAL A 93 13.00 6.11 -2.84
C VAL A 93 14.47 6.53 -3.03
N ALA A 94 14.73 7.77 -3.42
CA ALA A 94 16.09 8.29 -3.56
C ALA A 94 16.85 8.26 -2.24
N LYS A 95 16.22 8.70 -1.15
CA LYS A 95 16.80 8.73 0.20
C LYS A 95 16.98 7.35 0.83
N ALA A 96 16.37 6.30 0.27
CA ALA A 96 16.52 4.94 0.75
C ALA A 96 17.97 4.44 0.67
N LYS A 97 18.52 3.96 1.79
CA LYS A 97 19.86 3.35 1.86
C LYS A 97 19.79 1.84 1.60
N VAL A 98 19.52 1.46 0.35
CA VAL A 98 19.52 0.08 -0.18
C VAL A 98 20.21 0.01 -1.53
N ALA A 99 20.78 -1.14 -1.87
CA ALA A 99 21.52 -1.33 -3.11
C ALA A 99 20.62 -1.37 -4.35
N GLY A 100 19.51 -2.11 -4.28
CA GLY A 100 18.54 -2.25 -5.38
C GLY A 100 17.31 -1.38 -5.17
N LYS A 101 16.92 -0.60 -6.18
CA LYS A 101 15.70 0.21 -6.17
C LYS A 101 14.96 0.08 -7.49
N ARG A 102 13.64 -0.02 -7.39
CA ARG A 102 12.71 -0.13 -8.52
C ARG A 102 11.44 0.65 -8.25
N ILE A 103 10.85 1.21 -9.31
CA ILE A 103 9.55 1.87 -9.23
C ILE A 103 8.58 1.18 -10.19
N VAL A 104 7.39 0.85 -9.69
CA VAL A 104 6.24 0.45 -10.50
C VAL A 104 5.24 1.60 -10.46
N LEU A 105 5.01 2.22 -11.61
CA LEU A 105 4.08 3.33 -11.76
C LEU A 105 2.87 2.90 -12.58
N GLY A 106 1.69 3.00 -11.97
CA GLY A 106 0.41 2.84 -12.63
C GLY A 106 -0.16 4.16 -13.10
N GLN A 107 -1.47 4.31 -12.95
CA GLN A 107 -2.17 5.51 -13.39
C GLN A 107 -1.89 6.70 -12.46
N ILE A 108 -1.45 7.81 -13.04
CA ILE A 108 -1.39 9.12 -12.39
C ILE A 108 -2.81 9.72 -12.37
N SER A 109 -3.16 10.45 -11.31
CA SER A 109 -4.48 11.10 -11.12
C SER A 109 -4.36 12.62 -10.91
N ASP A 110 -5.52 13.30 -10.82
CA ASP A 110 -5.64 14.75 -10.57
C ASP A 110 -4.95 15.63 -11.62
N TYR A 111 -5.22 15.37 -12.91
CA TYR A 111 -4.84 16.27 -14.00
C TYR A 111 -5.70 16.06 -15.25
N ALA A 112 -5.76 17.08 -16.10
CA ALA A 112 -6.58 17.12 -17.31
C ALA A 112 -6.04 16.29 -18.50
N GLY A 113 -5.20 15.27 -18.26
CA GLY A 113 -4.63 14.46 -19.34
C GLY A 113 -3.50 15.14 -20.14
N SER A 114 -2.27 15.10 -19.63
CA SER A 114 -1.04 15.45 -20.35
C SER A 114 -0.12 14.24 -20.48
N THR A 115 0.35 13.96 -21.69
CA THR A 115 1.38 12.93 -21.96
C THR A 115 2.72 13.27 -21.29
N ARG A 116 3.01 14.57 -21.14
CA ARG A 116 4.24 15.09 -20.53
C ARG A 116 4.45 14.57 -19.10
N LYS A 117 3.38 14.36 -18.33
CA LYS A 117 3.49 13.92 -16.92
C LYS A 117 4.09 12.53 -16.76
N TYR A 118 3.75 11.60 -17.63
CA TYR A 118 4.36 10.26 -17.61
C TYR A 118 5.83 10.31 -18.02
N ARG A 119 6.20 11.23 -18.92
CA ARG A 119 7.59 11.48 -19.30
C ARG A 119 8.40 12.16 -18.21
N ASP A 120 7.84 13.18 -17.58
CA ASP A 120 8.49 13.88 -16.47
C ASP A 120 8.67 12.95 -15.27
N ALA A 121 7.67 12.10 -14.95
CA ALA A 121 7.81 11.05 -13.94
C ALA A 121 8.88 10.01 -14.29
N TYR A 122 8.98 9.64 -15.58
CA TYR A 122 10.01 8.71 -16.05
C TYR A 122 11.40 9.30 -15.84
N ASN A 123 11.63 10.52 -16.33
CA ASN A 123 12.90 11.22 -16.22
C ASN A 123 13.31 11.38 -14.75
N ALA A 124 12.38 11.78 -13.87
CA ALA A 124 12.67 11.92 -12.45
C ALA A 124 13.01 10.57 -11.78
N ALA A 125 12.32 9.49 -12.14
CA ALA A 125 12.59 8.17 -11.59
C ALA A 125 13.91 7.57 -12.13
N ARG A 126 14.24 7.84 -13.39
CA ARG A 126 15.37 7.23 -14.11
C ARG A 126 16.72 7.51 -13.45
N GLU A 127 16.86 8.68 -12.85
CA GLU A 127 18.05 9.13 -12.13
C GLU A 127 18.21 8.45 -10.77
N VAL A 128 17.17 7.79 -10.27
CA VAL A 128 17.09 7.30 -8.89
C VAL A 128 17.08 5.78 -8.80
N VAL A 129 16.55 5.09 -9.81
CA VAL A 129 16.31 3.63 -9.77
C VAL A 129 16.94 2.89 -10.95
N GLY A 130 17.26 1.62 -10.71
CA GLY A 130 17.82 0.74 -11.73
C GLY A 130 16.78 0.26 -12.75
N GLN A 131 15.50 0.22 -12.36
CA GLN A 131 14.41 -0.14 -13.27
C GLN A 131 13.10 0.60 -12.93
N ILE A 132 12.37 0.98 -13.98
CA ILE A 132 11.05 1.57 -13.92
C ILE A 132 10.09 0.70 -14.72
N ILE A 133 9.01 0.27 -14.08
CA ILE A 133 7.95 -0.50 -14.73
C ILE A 133 6.70 0.38 -14.81
N TYR A 134 6.23 0.65 -16.02
CA TYR A 134 4.92 1.28 -16.20
C TYR A 134 3.85 0.23 -16.49
N VAL A 135 2.66 0.44 -15.92
CA VAL A 135 1.53 -0.48 -16.08
C VAL A 135 0.21 0.21 -16.39
N GLY A 136 -0.57 -0.40 -17.27
CA GLY A 136 -1.91 0.04 -17.67
C GLY A 136 -1.92 0.91 -18.93
N ASP A 137 -3.05 1.53 -19.21
CA ASP A 137 -3.32 2.16 -20.52
C ASP A 137 -2.37 3.30 -20.88
N ASN A 138 -1.81 3.97 -19.88
CA ASN A 138 -0.88 5.08 -20.07
C ASN A 138 0.60 4.66 -20.07
N ALA A 139 0.92 3.36 -19.98
CA ALA A 139 2.29 2.90 -19.81
C ALA A 139 3.22 3.29 -20.97
N HIS A 140 2.68 3.32 -22.20
CA HIS A 140 3.38 3.78 -23.41
C HIS A 140 3.84 5.24 -23.38
N ARG A 141 3.35 6.06 -22.43
CA ARG A 141 3.57 7.52 -22.39
C ARG A 141 4.84 7.94 -21.66
N SER A 142 5.70 7.00 -21.25
CA SER A 142 6.96 7.30 -20.56
C SER A 142 7.92 8.14 -21.40
N GLY A 143 7.89 8.03 -22.73
CA GLY A 143 8.90 8.66 -23.57
C GLY A 143 10.32 8.12 -23.33
N ALA A 144 10.45 6.94 -22.70
CA ALA A 144 11.72 6.25 -22.52
C ALA A 144 12.35 5.94 -23.89
N ASP A 145 13.66 6.19 -24.00
CA ASP A 145 14.42 5.91 -25.21
C ASP A 145 14.57 4.40 -25.47
N GLN A 146 15.04 4.06 -26.67
CA GLN A 146 15.17 2.67 -27.07
C GLN A 146 16.27 1.94 -26.29
N ALA A 147 17.33 2.63 -25.87
CA ALA A 147 18.43 2.04 -25.11
C ALA A 147 17.97 1.59 -23.71
N ASP A 148 17.15 2.40 -23.03
CA ASP A 148 16.57 2.05 -21.73
C ASP A 148 15.56 0.91 -21.84
N ARG A 149 14.86 0.79 -22.98
CA ARG A 149 13.95 -0.33 -23.28
C ARG A 149 14.72 -1.62 -23.52
N ASP A 150 15.70 -1.58 -24.43
CA ASP A 150 16.50 -2.75 -24.82
C ASP A 150 17.36 -3.25 -23.66
N GLY A 151 17.90 -2.32 -22.85
CA GLY A 151 18.66 -2.61 -21.64
C GLY A 151 17.81 -3.02 -20.43
N GLY A 152 16.48 -3.02 -20.53
CA GLY A 152 15.57 -3.44 -19.46
C GLY A 152 15.44 -2.47 -18.28
N ARG A 153 15.98 -1.24 -18.40
CA ARG A 153 15.78 -0.16 -17.42
C ARG A 153 14.33 0.31 -17.43
N PHE A 154 13.71 0.41 -18.59
CA PHE A 154 12.28 0.71 -18.73
C PHE A 154 11.52 -0.52 -19.22
N VAL A 155 10.50 -0.93 -18.47
CA VAL A 155 9.63 -2.04 -18.83
C VAL A 155 8.19 -1.55 -18.90
N GLU A 156 7.55 -1.79 -20.05
CA GLU A 156 6.14 -1.48 -20.27
C GLU A 156 5.32 -2.76 -20.22
N LEU A 157 4.36 -2.84 -19.28
CA LEU A 157 3.46 -3.99 -19.15
C LEU A 157 2.01 -3.56 -19.16
N ARG A 158 1.12 -4.42 -19.66
CA ARG A 158 -0.31 -4.07 -19.80
C ARG A 158 -1.10 -4.42 -18.55
N THR A 159 -0.80 -5.55 -17.91
CA THR A 159 -1.62 -6.05 -16.79
C THR A 159 -0.83 -6.17 -15.50
N LEU A 160 -1.53 -6.07 -14.36
CA LEU A 160 -0.94 -6.29 -13.04
C LEU A 160 -0.31 -7.68 -12.89
N LYS A 161 -0.93 -8.70 -13.49
CA LYS A 161 -0.42 -10.07 -13.42
C LYS A 161 0.92 -10.17 -14.13
N GLN A 162 1.08 -9.53 -15.29
CA GLN A 162 2.36 -9.44 -15.99
C GLN A 162 3.43 -8.77 -15.12
N VAL A 163 3.09 -7.67 -14.44
CA VAL A 163 4.03 -6.99 -13.53
C VAL A 163 4.40 -7.87 -12.34
N SER A 164 3.40 -8.50 -11.71
CA SER A 164 3.63 -9.43 -10.59
C SER A 164 4.55 -10.57 -11.01
N ASP A 165 4.30 -11.19 -12.16
CA ASP A 165 5.12 -12.28 -12.68
C ASP A 165 6.53 -11.82 -13.06
N HIS A 166 6.65 -10.62 -13.64
CA HIS A 166 7.94 -10.01 -13.93
C HIS A 166 8.75 -9.84 -12.64
N ILE A 167 8.16 -9.20 -11.62
CA ILE A 167 8.82 -8.96 -10.33
C ILE A 167 9.15 -10.28 -9.63
N LYS A 168 8.26 -11.28 -9.65
CA LYS A 168 8.56 -12.61 -9.08
C LYS A 168 9.78 -13.28 -9.72
N ARG A 169 10.01 -13.06 -11.02
CA ARG A 169 11.17 -13.61 -11.74
C ARG A 169 12.45 -12.80 -11.56
N THR A 170 12.34 -11.48 -11.43
CA THR A 170 13.50 -10.57 -11.51
C THR A 170 13.82 -9.88 -10.21
N ALA A 171 13.03 -10.08 -9.15
CA ALA A 171 13.31 -9.45 -7.88
C ALA A 171 14.48 -10.09 -7.16
N VAL A 172 15.29 -9.26 -6.52
CA VAL A 172 16.40 -9.72 -5.68
C VAL A 172 16.09 -9.48 -4.20
N PRO A 173 16.57 -10.36 -3.29
CA PRO A 173 16.35 -10.19 -1.86
C PRO A 173 16.81 -8.80 -1.37
N GLY A 174 15.97 -8.13 -0.60
CA GLY A 174 16.30 -6.84 0.02
C GLY A 174 16.29 -5.62 -0.90
N GLU A 175 15.99 -5.74 -2.20
CA GLU A 175 15.74 -4.54 -3.02
C GLU A 175 14.46 -3.83 -2.56
N LEU A 176 14.39 -2.53 -2.85
CA LEU A 176 13.21 -1.73 -2.62
C LEU A 176 12.38 -1.57 -3.90
N ILE A 177 11.11 -1.92 -3.83
CA ILE A 177 10.14 -1.69 -4.89
C ILE A 177 9.03 -0.74 -4.40
N LEU A 178 8.95 0.46 -4.99
CA LEU A 178 7.81 1.35 -4.79
C LEU A 178 6.66 0.98 -5.75
N LEU A 179 5.45 0.82 -5.20
CA LEU A 179 4.22 0.68 -5.97
C LEU A 179 3.41 1.98 -5.86
N LYS A 180 3.30 2.72 -6.96
CA LYS A 180 2.61 4.01 -7.00
C LYS A 180 1.53 4.03 -8.08
N SER A 181 0.28 4.25 -7.69
CA SER A 181 -0.84 4.38 -8.65
C SER A 181 -2.07 5.01 -7.99
N SER A 182 -3.02 5.48 -8.80
CA SER A 182 -4.41 5.56 -8.36
C SER A 182 -4.97 4.17 -8.04
N SER A 183 -5.97 4.13 -7.17
CA SER A 183 -6.50 2.89 -6.59
C SER A 183 -7.24 1.97 -7.56
N ASN A 184 -7.67 2.49 -8.71
CA ASN A 184 -8.42 1.73 -9.71
C ASN A 184 -7.65 0.53 -10.29
N LEU A 185 -6.33 0.63 -10.40
CA LEU A 185 -5.49 -0.46 -10.87
C LEU A 185 -5.19 -1.50 -9.78
N HIS A 186 -5.50 -1.26 -8.50
CA HIS A 186 -5.20 -2.22 -7.43
C HIS A 186 -3.75 -2.73 -7.42
N LEU A 187 -2.79 -1.83 -7.63
CA LEU A 187 -1.37 -2.17 -7.77
C LEU A 187 -0.82 -2.89 -6.52
N GLU A 188 -1.46 -2.72 -5.36
CA GLU A 188 -1.12 -3.42 -4.12
C GLU A 188 -1.15 -4.95 -4.23
N ARG A 189 -1.87 -5.51 -5.22
CA ARG A 189 -1.90 -6.96 -5.47
C ARG A 189 -0.52 -7.55 -5.75
N ILE A 190 0.39 -6.75 -6.32
CA ILE A 190 1.77 -7.17 -6.55
C ILE A 190 2.43 -7.51 -5.22
N ALA A 191 2.38 -6.59 -4.25
CA ALA A 191 2.93 -6.79 -2.92
C ALA A 191 2.22 -7.95 -2.19
N LEU A 192 0.87 -8.00 -2.27
CA LEU A 192 0.10 -9.09 -1.65
C LEU A 192 0.47 -10.47 -2.19
N ALA A 193 0.84 -10.61 -3.46
CA ALA A 193 1.27 -11.88 -4.04
C ALA A 193 2.60 -12.42 -3.48
N TRP A 194 3.27 -11.66 -2.60
CA TRP A 194 4.43 -12.15 -1.85
C TRP A 194 4.09 -12.74 -0.50
N THR A 195 2.93 -12.43 0.06
CA THR A 195 2.48 -12.98 1.35
C THR A 195 1.20 -13.82 1.24
N HIS A 196 0.57 -13.85 0.07
CA HIS A 196 -0.70 -14.51 -0.19
C HIS A 196 -0.74 -15.16 -1.57
N ASP A 197 -1.59 -16.18 -1.71
CA ASP A 197 -1.94 -16.79 -3.00
C ASP A 197 -3.03 -15.94 -3.69
N VAL A 198 -2.61 -14.81 -4.29
CA VAL A 198 -3.54 -13.91 -5.00
C VAL A 198 -4.06 -14.59 -6.27
N LYS A 199 -5.39 -14.75 -6.37
CA LYS A 199 -6.11 -15.32 -7.52
C LYS A 199 -6.94 -14.28 -8.29
N CYS A 200 -7.30 -13.18 -7.64
CA CYS A 200 -8.04 -12.10 -8.27
C CYS A 200 -7.12 -11.18 -9.06
N TRP A 201 -6.96 -11.44 -10.36
CA TRP A 201 -6.14 -10.63 -11.27
C TRP A 201 -6.96 -9.82 -12.29
N VAL A 202 -8.25 -9.59 -12.00
CA VAL A 202 -9.12 -8.82 -12.89
C VAL A 202 -8.54 -7.42 -13.15
N PRO A 203 -8.40 -6.99 -14.42
CA PRO A 203 -7.84 -5.68 -14.76
C PRO A 203 -8.69 -4.51 -14.24
N VAL A 204 -10.01 -4.67 -14.27
CA VAL A 204 -10.99 -3.65 -13.83
C VAL A 204 -11.93 -4.27 -12.79
N CYS A 205 -11.71 -3.97 -11.51
CA CYS A 205 -12.50 -4.52 -10.41
C CYS A 205 -13.76 -3.69 -10.10
N GLY A 206 -13.72 -2.38 -10.36
CA GLY A 206 -14.80 -1.43 -10.04
C GLY A 206 -14.93 -1.08 -8.55
N LYS A 207 -14.17 -1.72 -7.65
CA LYS A 207 -14.14 -1.38 -6.22
C LYS A 207 -13.19 -0.23 -5.96
N ARG A 208 -13.63 0.74 -5.15
CA ARG A 208 -12.77 1.85 -4.69
C ARG A 208 -11.90 1.48 -3.49
N SER A 209 -12.29 0.47 -2.73
CA SER A 209 -11.50 -0.03 -1.60
C SER A 209 -10.33 -0.90 -2.08
N GLY A 210 -9.22 -0.85 -1.35
CA GLY A 210 -8.07 -1.72 -1.62
C GLY A 210 -8.40 -3.21 -1.44
N CYS A 211 -7.57 -4.07 -2.03
CA CYS A 211 -7.81 -5.51 -2.05
C CYS A 211 -7.91 -6.15 -0.66
N GLN A 212 -7.08 -5.71 0.30
CA GLN A 212 -7.17 -6.17 1.69
C GLN A 212 -8.53 -5.85 2.32
N GLY A 213 -9.06 -4.65 2.08
CA GLY A 213 -10.39 -4.27 2.55
C GLY A 213 -11.52 -5.03 1.84
N CYS A 214 -11.31 -5.44 0.59
CA CYS A 214 -12.25 -6.32 -0.13
C CYS A 214 -12.25 -7.76 0.42
N GLY A 215 -11.07 -8.30 0.76
CA GLY A 215 -10.91 -9.62 1.38
C GLY A 215 -11.23 -10.82 0.48
N LEU A 216 -11.22 -10.63 -0.85
CA LEU A 216 -11.50 -11.67 -1.86
C LEU A 216 -10.31 -11.91 -2.82
N PHE A 217 -9.13 -11.37 -2.53
CA PHE A 217 -8.00 -11.43 -3.46
C PHE A 217 -7.44 -12.85 -3.64
N GLU A 218 -7.65 -13.77 -2.70
CA GLU A 218 -7.29 -15.19 -2.80
C GLU A 218 -8.40 -16.05 -3.45
N VAL A 219 -9.46 -15.41 -3.96
CA VAL A 219 -10.57 -16.08 -4.66
C VAL A 219 -10.55 -15.61 -6.12
N PRO A 220 -10.66 -16.53 -7.11
CA PRO A 220 -10.81 -16.15 -8.51
C PRO A 220 -11.97 -15.17 -8.69
N PHE A 221 -11.81 -14.16 -9.56
CA PHE A 221 -12.77 -13.06 -9.66
C PHE A 221 -14.19 -13.53 -10.01
N GLU A 222 -14.26 -14.55 -10.88
CA GLU A 222 -15.47 -15.21 -11.36
C GLU A 222 -16.27 -15.81 -10.20
N GLU A 223 -15.59 -16.26 -9.15
CA GLU A 223 -16.19 -16.89 -7.98
C GLU A 223 -16.61 -15.89 -6.89
N HIS A 224 -16.26 -14.61 -7.00
CA HIS A 224 -16.50 -13.63 -5.94
C HIS A 224 -17.96 -13.57 -5.50
N ARG A 225 -18.92 -13.59 -6.46
CA ARG A 225 -20.35 -13.55 -6.14
C ARG A 225 -20.80 -14.78 -5.35
N ALA A 226 -20.39 -15.96 -5.79
CA ALA A 226 -20.72 -17.22 -5.13
C ALA A 226 -20.10 -17.28 -3.72
N HIS A 227 -18.83 -16.88 -3.60
CA HIS A 227 -18.09 -16.85 -2.34
C HIS A 227 -18.76 -15.93 -1.31
N VAL A 228 -19.13 -14.71 -1.71
CA VAL A 228 -19.83 -13.75 -0.83
C VAL A 228 -21.21 -14.29 -0.41
N ARG A 229 -21.98 -14.88 -1.33
CA ARG A 229 -23.28 -15.50 -1.00
C ARG A 229 -23.12 -16.63 0.02
N LYS A 230 -22.14 -17.52 -0.15
CA LYS A 230 -21.84 -18.61 0.78
C LYS A 230 -21.47 -18.08 2.18
N ARG A 231 -20.59 -17.07 2.25
CA ARG A 231 -20.21 -16.42 3.53
C ARG A 231 -21.41 -15.79 4.24
N ARG A 232 -22.30 -15.09 3.51
CA ARG A 232 -23.52 -14.49 4.08
C ARG A 232 -24.45 -15.56 4.67
N ARG A 233 -24.69 -16.65 3.93
CA ARG A 233 -25.49 -17.78 4.41
C ARG A 233 -24.86 -18.39 5.67
N ALA A 234 -23.56 -18.65 5.67
CA ALA A 234 -22.87 -19.22 6.84
C ALA A 234 -22.97 -18.34 8.09
N ARG A 235 -22.83 -17.00 7.95
CA ARG A 235 -23.03 -16.06 9.07
C ARG A 235 -24.45 -16.08 9.60
N LEU A 236 -25.45 -16.12 8.71
CA LEU A 236 -26.85 -16.25 9.10
C LEU A 236 -27.10 -17.56 9.87
N TRP A 237 -26.56 -18.68 9.40
CA TRP A 237 -26.64 -19.96 10.09
C TRP A 237 -25.93 -19.96 11.46
N GLN A 238 -24.76 -19.33 11.57
CA GLN A 238 -24.07 -19.17 12.85
C GLN A 238 -24.87 -18.31 13.83
N TRP A 239 -25.48 -17.23 13.34
CA TRP A 239 -26.34 -16.36 14.14
C TRP A 239 -27.60 -17.11 14.61
N LEU A 240 -28.29 -17.84 13.72
CA LEU A 240 -29.43 -18.69 14.07
C LEU A 240 -29.05 -19.76 15.11
N ARG A 241 -27.89 -20.41 14.96
CA ARG A 241 -27.39 -21.38 15.96
C ARG A 241 -27.13 -20.75 17.32
N ARG A 242 -26.55 -19.54 17.36
CA ARG A 242 -26.32 -18.82 18.62
C ARG A 242 -27.63 -18.44 19.31
N LEU A 243 -28.64 -18.02 18.56
CA LEU A 243 -29.99 -17.77 19.10
C LEU A 243 -30.60 -19.04 19.69
N LEU A 244 -30.57 -20.15 18.94
CA LEU A 244 -31.08 -21.44 19.41
C LEU A 244 -30.33 -21.95 20.66
N TRP A 245 -29.03 -21.72 20.75
CA TRP A 245 -28.22 -22.02 21.94
C TRP A 245 -28.57 -21.13 23.14
N LEU A 246 -28.78 -19.83 22.93
CA LEU A 246 -29.19 -18.89 23.98
C LEU A 246 -30.62 -19.16 24.49
N THR A 247 -31.49 -19.72 23.65
CA THR A 247 -32.86 -20.11 24.05
C THR A 247 -32.96 -21.54 24.56
N GLY A 248 -31.93 -22.37 24.40
CA GLY A 248 -31.92 -23.80 24.76
C GLY A 248 -30.95 -24.18 25.89
N GLY A 249 -30.21 -23.22 26.44
CA GLY A 249 -29.18 -23.42 27.46
C GLY A 249 -29.64 -23.10 28.88
N ASP A 250 -30.73 -23.71 29.37
CA ASP A 250 -31.03 -23.71 30.82
C ASP A 250 -31.84 -24.94 31.30
N GLU A 251 -32.16 -25.92 30.44
CA GLU A 251 -32.95 -27.09 30.85
C GLU A 251 -32.13 -28.35 31.17
N ALA A 252 -30.83 -28.39 30.85
CA ALA A 252 -30.02 -29.60 31.01
C ALA A 252 -29.36 -29.76 32.40
N LEU A 253 -29.31 -28.73 33.25
CA LEU A 253 -28.76 -28.82 34.63
C LEU A 253 -29.83 -28.91 35.73
N ARG A 254 -31.13 -28.87 35.41
CA ARG A 254 -32.24 -28.97 36.39
C ARG A 254 -32.88 -30.35 36.50
N ARG A 255 -32.32 -31.39 35.85
CA ARG A 255 -32.83 -32.77 35.93
C ARG A 255 -31.74 -33.77 36.33
N ARG A 256 -31.07 -33.49 37.45
CA ARG A 256 -30.47 -34.51 38.34
C ARG A 256 -30.58 -34.02 39.78
N SER A 257 -31.81 -34.07 40.29
CA SER A 257 -32.18 -34.11 41.71
C SER A 257 -33.05 -35.34 41.90
#